data_AF-A0A0F2C8N8-F1
#
_entry.id   AF-A0A0F2C8N8-F1
#
_cell.length_a   1.000
_cell.length_b   1.000
_cell.length_c   1.000
_cell.angle_alpha   90.00
_cell.angle_beta   90.00
_cell.angle_gamma   90.00
#
_symmetry.space_group_name_H-M   'P 1'
#
loop_
_entity.id
_entity.type
_entity.pdbx_description
1 polymer ?
#
loop_
_entity_poly.entity_id
_entity_poly.type
_entity_poly.pdbx_seq_one_letter_code
_entity_poly.pdbx_strand_id
1 'polypeptide(L)'
;MSNETIIETEGLTKVFTVKKKKVEAVTDLSFTAVRGELVAFLGPNGAGKSTSLRVLTTLIPPTAGTARVVGHDIRTDAAGVRARIGYVGQLTSGSFSQRVRDELLSQGSFYGMSKRDSARRADELIVSLDLSSFATRSVQQLSGGQKRRLDIALGLMHAPPLIFLDEPSTGLDPQSRANLWEHILDLRTQHGTTVFLTTHYLEEADRYAERVMVMDKGRIIADDSATALKATLAGDVLTFGFADAAAAASARPVVARLSTAEVTLDGDAISLAVPDGDRLLPIVVRELDAAGISVTRATGVPPTLDDVFLALTGRTLREAGEGTDAEAEASAVDAATAASASENHETSDNRRTGVLS
;
A
#
# COMPACT_ATOMS: atom_id res chain seq x y z
N MET A 1 -18.33 -20.87 -0.96
CA MET A 1 -17.25 -20.62 -1.94
C MET A 1 -15.96 -21.02 -1.26
N SER A 2 -15.20 -21.93 -1.86
CA SER A 2 -13.99 -22.51 -1.28
C SER A 2 -12.94 -21.45 -1.01
N ASN A 3 -12.37 -21.47 0.20
CA ASN A 3 -11.28 -20.59 0.67
C ASN A 3 -9.97 -20.96 -0.06
N GLU A 4 -9.93 -20.78 -1.38
CA GLU A 4 -8.78 -21.14 -2.22
C GLU A 4 -7.65 -20.14 -1.99
N THR A 5 -6.57 -20.59 -1.36
CA THR A 5 -5.35 -19.80 -1.18
C THR A 5 -4.73 -19.44 -2.52
N ILE A 6 -4.51 -18.15 -2.77
CA ILE A 6 -3.92 -17.64 -4.01
C ILE A 6 -2.50 -17.09 -3.81
N ILE A 7 -2.16 -16.68 -2.59
CA ILE A 7 -0.80 -16.34 -2.17
C ILE A 7 -0.52 -17.06 -0.87
N GLU A 8 0.65 -17.69 -0.77
CA GLU A 8 1.16 -18.32 0.44
C GLU A 8 2.63 -17.95 0.57
N THR A 9 3.03 -17.43 1.73
CA THR A 9 4.44 -17.13 2.04
C THR A 9 4.82 -17.70 3.38
N GLU A 10 6.05 -18.20 3.48
CA GLU A 10 6.62 -18.73 4.71
C GLU A 10 8.08 -18.28 4.83
N GLY A 11 8.37 -17.50 5.89
CA GLY A 11 9.71 -17.02 6.20
C GLY A 11 10.34 -16.14 5.11
N LEU A 12 9.53 -15.57 4.21
CA LEU A 12 10.02 -14.94 2.99
C LEU A 12 10.89 -13.71 3.34
N THR A 13 12.15 -13.75 2.93
CA THR A 13 13.16 -12.77 3.35
C THR A 13 13.94 -12.26 2.15
N LYS A 14 14.16 -10.94 2.10
CA LYS A 14 14.97 -10.28 1.08
C LYS A 14 15.99 -9.35 1.70
N VAL A 15 17.26 -9.67 1.48
CA VAL A 15 18.42 -8.88 1.88
C VAL A 15 19.12 -8.34 0.64
N PHE A 16 19.36 -7.03 0.62
CA PHE A 16 20.22 -6.37 -0.37
C PHE A 16 21.60 -6.12 0.23
N THR A 17 22.63 -6.16 -0.61
CA THR A 17 23.99 -5.76 -0.20
C THR A 17 24.36 -4.50 -0.96
N VAL A 18 24.49 -3.38 -0.25
CA VAL A 18 24.83 -2.06 -0.80
C VAL A 18 26.09 -1.55 -0.11
N LYS A 19 27.13 -1.19 -0.86
CA LYS A 19 28.42 -0.69 -0.32
C LYS A 19 28.96 -1.59 0.84
N LYS A 20 28.87 -2.92 0.68
CA LYS A 20 29.22 -3.96 1.69
C LYS A 20 28.35 -3.99 2.96
N LYS A 21 27.32 -3.15 3.09
CA LYS A 21 26.33 -3.22 4.15
C LYS A 21 25.15 -4.09 3.70
N LYS A 22 24.65 -4.94 4.59
CA LYS A 22 23.43 -5.72 4.38
C LYS A 22 22.24 -4.90 4.84
N VAL A 23 21.25 -4.77 3.97
CA VAL A 23 19.96 -4.12 4.25
C VAL A 23 18.88 -5.18 4.13
N GLU A 24 18.24 -5.50 5.24
CA GLU A 24 17.09 -6.41 5.28
C GLU A 24 15.85 -5.63 4.89
N ALA A 25 15.44 -5.75 3.63
CA ALA A 25 14.29 -5.01 3.11
C ALA A 25 12.96 -5.72 3.40
N VAL A 26 12.99 -7.05 3.53
CA VAL A 26 11.86 -7.89 3.94
C VAL A 26 12.43 -8.97 4.85
N THR A 27 11.81 -9.20 5.99
CA THR A 27 12.29 -10.17 6.98
C THR A 27 11.12 -11.00 7.48
N ASP A 28 11.18 -12.32 7.28
CA ASP A 28 10.20 -13.28 7.80
C ASP A 28 8.74 -12.97 7.41
N LEU A 29 8.51 -12.66 6.14
CA LEU A 29 7.18 -12.36 5.63
C LEU A 29 6.39 -13.66 5.46
N SER A 30 5.46 -13.90 6.39
CA SER A 30 4.64 -15.12 6.44
C SER A 30 3.15 -14.77 6.49
N PHE A 31 2.40 -15.06 5.41
CA PHE A 31 0.96 -14.82 5.32
C PHE A 31 0.31 -15.67 4.23
N THR A 32 -1.02 -15.72 4.27
CA THR A 32 -1.85 -16.30 3.20
C THR A 32 -2.91 -15.31 2.75
N ALA A 33 -3.16 -15.21 1.46
CA ALA A 33 -4.28 -14.48 0.88
C ALA A 33 -5.18 -15.44 0.09
N VAL A 34 -6.48 -15.18 0.07
CA VAL A 34 -7.47 -16.05 -0.59
C VAL A 34 -7.99 -15.41 -1.88
N ARG A 35 -8.45 -16.25 -2.82
CA ARG A 35 -9.00 -15.75 -4.08
C ARG A 35 -10.20 -14.83 -3.84
N GLY A 36 -10.21 -13.71 -4.55
CA GLY A 36 -11.26 -12.71 -4.54
C GLY A 36 -11.07 -11.63 -3.48
N GLU A 37 -10.13 -11.78 -2.56
CA GLU A 37 -9.85 -10.78 -1.53
C GLU A 37 -9.22 -9.50 -2.11
N LEU A 38 -9.54 -8.35 -1.50
CA LEU A 38 -8.79 -7.11 -1.70
C LEU A 38 -7.86 -6.87 -0.50
N VAL A 39 -6.56 -7.11 -0.69
CA VAL A 39 -5.54 -7.02 0.36
C VAL A 39 -4.63 -5.81 0.14
N ALA A 40 -4.38 -5.04 1.20
CA ALA A 40 -3.46 -3.93 1.19
C ALA A 40 -2.28 -4.15 2.14
N PHE A 41 -1.05 -4.02 1.62
CA PHE A 41 0.11 -3.70 2.43
C PHE A 41 0.12 -2.20 2.72
N LEU A 42 -0.03 -1.87 4.01
CA LEU A 42 0.02 -0.50 4.52
C LEU A 42 1.30 -0.29 5.30
N GLY A 43 2.00 0.82 5.09
CA GLY A 43 3.22 1.11 5.84
C GLY A 43 3.93 2.35 5.29
N PRO A 44 4.90 2.92 6.03
CA PRO A 44 5.68 4.05 5.54
C PRO A 44 6.57 3.68 4.35
N ASN A 45 7.19 4.68 3.74
CA ASN A 45 8.26 4.46 2.77
C ASN A 45 9.38 3.65 3.42
N GLY A 46 10.00 2.75 2.64
CA GLY A 46 11.05 1.87 3.17
C GLY A 46 10.57 0.70 4.06
N ALA A 47 9.27 0.56 4.34
CA ALA A 47 8.74 -0.55 5.14
C ALA A 47 8.86 -1.95 4.50
N GLY A 48 9.30 -2.04 3.23
CA GLY A 48 9.47 -3.31 2.52
C GLY A 48 8.31 -3.68 1.57
N LYS A 49 7.28 -2.83 1.43
CA LYS A 49 6.08 -3.07 0.62
C LYS A 49 6.40 -3.41 -0.85
N SER A 50 7.01 -2.49 -1.59
CA SER A 50 7.36 -2.67 -3.00
C SER A 50 8.38 -3.80 -3.21
N THR A 51 9.31 -3.99 -2.27
CA THR A 51 10.24 -5.13 -2.29
C THR A 51 9.49 -6.45 -2.18
N SER A 52 8.52 -6.55 -1.28
CA SER A 52 7.70 -7.75 -1.10
C SER A 52 6.94 -8.09 -2.37
N LEU A 53 6.28 -7.09 -2.99
CA LEU A 53 5.61 -7.27 -4.28
C LEU A 53 6.57 -7.76 -5.35
N ARG A 54 7.75 -7.14 -5.51
CA ARG A 54 8.73 -7.57 -6.52
C ARG A 54 9.24 -8.99 -6.30
N VAL A 55 9.33 -9.46 -5.05
CA VAL A 55 9.65 -10.87 -4.76
C VAL A 55 8.49 -11.78 -5.19
N LEU A 56 7.26 -11.45 -4.78
CA LEU A 56 6.05 -12.23 -5.10
C LEU A 56 5.77 -12.28 -6.60
N THR A 57 6.11 -11.21 -7.34
CA THR A 57 5.96 -11.15 -8.80
C THR A 57 7.16 -11.68 -9.57
N THR A 58 8.13 -12.29 -8.88
CA THR A 58 9.35 -12.91 -9.44
C THR A 58 10.32 -11.92 -10.12
N LEU A 59 10.11 -10.62 -9.95
CA LEU A 59 11.00 -9.58 -10.48
C LEU A 59 12.35 -9.56 -9.78
N ILE A 60 12.40 -9.99 -8.52
CA ILE A 60 13.64 -10.22 -7.77
C ILE A 60 13.55 -11.55 -7.02
N PRO A 61 14.63 -12.33 -6.94
CA PRO A 61 14.60 -13.57 -6.17
C PRO A 61 14.63 -13.27 -4.66
N PRO A 62 13.97 -14.10 -3.82
CA PRO A 62 14.12 -14.01 -2.38
C PRO A 62 15.54 -14.41 -1.95
N THR A 63 15.97 -13.92 -0.79
CA THR A 63 17.21 -14.37 -0.14
C THR A 63 16.99 -15.66 0.63
N ALA A 64 15.86 -15.78 1.33
CA ALA A 64 15.45 -16.97 2.07
C ALA A 64 13.91 -17.09 2.11
N GLY A 65 13.41 -18.21 2.63
CA GLY A 65 11.98 -18.54 2.68
C GLY A 65 11.42 -19.03 1.35
N THR A 66 10.11 -19.27 1.36
CA THR A 66 9.34 -19.83 0.25
C THR A 66 8.08 -19.02 0.01
N ALA A 67 7.61 -19.00 -1.23
CA ALA A 67 6.31 -18.46 -1.57
C ALA A 67 5.70 -19.16 -2.77
N ARG A 68 4.38 -19.31 -2.74
CA ARG A 68 3.55 -19.78 -3.85
C ARG A 68 2.55 -18.72 -4.23
N VAL A 69 2.44 -18.44 -5.52
CA VAL A 69 1.56 -17.42 -6.09
C VAL A 69 0.78 -18.07 -7.23
N VAL A 70 -0.55 -18.03 -7.13
CA VAL A 70 -1.50 -18.71 -8.04
C VAL A 70 -1.14 -20.20 -8.24
N GLY A 71 -0.73 -20.87 -7.16
CA GLY A 71 -0.36 -22.30 -7.16
C GLY A 71 1.05 -22.61 -7.71
N HIS A 72 1.83 -21.60 -8.10
CA HIS A 72 3.19 -21.76 -8.63
C HIS A 72 4.24 -21.25 -7.64
N ASP A 73 5.34 -21.98 -7.47
CA ASP A 73 6.45 -21.56 -6.62
C ASP A 73 7.27 -20.45 -7.31
N ILE A 74 7.56 -19.36 -6.59
CA ILE A 74 8.21 -18.17 -7.16
C ILE A 74 9.69 -18.40 -7.57
N ARG A 75 10.35 -19.46 -7.06
CA ARG A 75 11.73 -19.82 -7.39
C ARG A 75 11.78 -20.86 -8.48
N THR A 76 10.99 -21.93 -8.37
CA THR A 76 11.09 -23.07 -9.30
C THR A 76 10.19 -22.93 -10.53
N ASP A 77 9.11 -22.14 -10.45
CA ASP A 77 8.18 -21.92 -11.56
C ASP A 77 7.79 -20.44 -11.72
N ALA A 78 8.81 -19.60 -11.82
CA ALA A 78 8.62 -18.16 -11.98
C ALA A 78 7.86 -17.78 -13.27
N ALA A 79 7.99 -18.58 -14.34
CA ALA A 79 7.26 -18.35 -15.58
C ALA A 79 5.76 -18.65 -15.43
N GLY A 80 5.39 -19.73 -14.71
CA GLY A 80 4.00 -20.04 -14.37
C GLY A 80 3.35 -18.96 -13.53
N VAL A 81 4.09 -18.37 -12.57
CA VAL A 81 3.63 -17.19 -11.82
C VAL A 81 3.35 -16.02 -12.77
N ARG A 82 4.34 -15.59 -13.57
CA ARG A 82 4.19 -14.42 -14.46
C ARG A 82 3.09 -14.56 -15.50
N ALA A 83 2.80 -15.77 -15.97
CA ALA A 83 1.72 -16.03 -16.92
C ALA A 83 0.31 -15.86 -16.32
N ARG A 84 0.20 -15.78 -14.98
CA ARG A 84 -1.09 -15.74 -14.26
C ARG A 84 -1.25 -14.52 -13.36
N ILE A 85 -0.32 -13.57 -13.38
CA ILE A 85 -0.41 -12.36 -12.56
C ILE A 85 -0.34 -11.10 -13.43
N GLY A 86 -1.15 -10.11 -13.08
CA GLY A 86 -0.91 -8.73 -13.49
C GLY A 86 0.04 -8.06 -12.50
N TYR A 87 0.94 -7.22 -12.98
CA TYR A 87 1.76 -6.35 -12.12
C TYR A 87 1.78 -4.94 -12.68
N VAL A 88 1.42 -3.99 -11.82
CA VAL A 88 1.43 -2.56 -12.12
C VAL A 88 2.40 -1.89 -11.14
N GLY A 89 3.63 -1.63 -11.59
CA GLY A 89 4.67 -0.99 -10.79
C GLY A 89 4.44 0.52 -10.62
N GLN A 90 5.29 1.21 -9.85
CA GLN A 90 5.18 2.67 -9.65
C GLN A 90 5.46 3.49 -10.92
N LEU A 91 6.35 3.00 -11.80
CA LEU A 91 6.68 3.65 -13.07
C LEU A 91 5.72 3.20 -14.18
N THR A 92 5.35 4.14 -15.06
CA THR A 92 4.52 3.84 -16.24
C THR A 92 5.21 2.81 -17.13
N SER A 93 4.47 1.77 -17.52
CA SER A 93 5.02 0.63 -18.27
C SER A 93 4.83 0.76 -19.79
N GLY A 94 4.00 1.70 -20.24
CA GLY A 94 3.68 1.87 -21.67
C GLY A 94 4.80 2.47 -22.51
N SER A 95 4.95 1.97 -23.75
CA SER A 95 5.87 2.55 -24.73
C SER A 95 5.43 3.96 -25.13
N PHE A 96 6.29 4.95 -24.85
CA PHE A 96 5.98 6.38 -25.00
C PHE A 96 5.42 6.76 -26.38
N SER A 97 5.87 6.11 -27.46
CA SER A 97 5.50 6.44 -28.84
C SER A 97 4.32 5.63 -29.40
N GLN A 98 3.89 4.56 -28.75
CA GLN A 98 2.76 3.75 -29.22
C GLN A 98 1.41 4.40 -28.91
N ARG A 99 0.39 4.07 -29.71
CA ARG A 99 -1.00 4.42 -29.38
C ARG A 99 -1.52 3.53 -28.28
N VAL A 100 -2.42 4.07 -27.45
CA VAL A 100 -3.05 3.34 -26.34
C VAL A 100 -3.60 1.98 -26.77
N ARG A 101 -4.38 1.94 -27.86
CA ARG A 101 -4.94 0.68 -28.35
C ARG A 101 -3.88 -0.28 -28.88
N ASP A 102 -2.85 0.23 -29.55
CA ASP A 102 -1.78 -0.58 -30.12
C ASP A 102 -0.91 -1.22 -29.02
N GLU A 103 -0.71 -0.49 -27.92
CA GLU A 103 -0.02 -0.98 -26.73
C GLU A 103 -0.77 -2.18 -26.12
N LEU A 104 -2.10 -2.08 -25.99
CA LEU A 104 -2.95 -3.18 -25.50
C LEU A 104 -2.88 -4.41 -26.42
N LEU A 105 -2.94 -4.21 -27.73
CA LEU A 105 -2.82 -5.30 -28.69
C LEU A 105 -1.44 -5.97 -28.65
N SER A 106 -0.38 -5.17 -28.48
CA SER A 106 0.99 -5.67 -28.30
C SER A 106 1.11 -6.50 -27.03
N GLN A 107 0.56 -6.01 -25.92
CA GLN A 107 0.54 -6.74 -24.66
C GLN A 107 -0.19 -8.08 -24.78
N GLY A 108 -1.38 -8.13 -25.39
CA GLY A 108 -2.07 -9.40 -25.63
C GLY A 108 -1.24 -10.38 -26.47
N SER A 109 -0.48 -9.87 -27.45
CA SER A 109 0.42 -10.68 -28.27
C SER A 109 1.60 -11.26 -27.45
N PHE A 110 2.16 -10.51 -26.49
CA PHE A 110 3.21 -11.02 -25.60
C PHE A 110 2.72 -12.17 -24.70
N TYR A 111 1.44 -12.19 -24.35
CA TYR A 111 0.80 -13.30 -23.63
C TYR A 111 0.25 -14.40 -24.56
N GLY A 112 0.58 -14.37 -25.85
CA GLY A 112 0.20 -15.42 -26.81
C GLY A 112 -1.29 -15.44 -27.17
N MET A 113 -2.03 -14.36 -26.92
CA MET A 113 -3.45 -14.28 -27.28
C MET A 113 -3.64 -14.17 -28.79
N SER A 114 -4.74 -14.72 -29.30
CA SER A 114 -5.09 -14.57 -30.71
C SER A 114 -5.41 -13.11 -31.05
N LYS A 115 -5.18 -12.67 -32.29
CA LYS A 115 -5.51 -11.30 -32.72
C LYS A 115 -6.97 -10.92 -32.42
N ARG A 116 -7.89 -11.88 -32.56
CA ARG A 116 -9.31 -11.68 -32.30
C ARG A 116 -9.58 -11.50 -30.81
N ASP A 117 -8.99 -12.34 -29.96
CA ASP A 117 -9.17 -12.26 -28.51
C ASP A 117 -8.50 -11.00 -27.93
N SER A 118 -7.30 -10.66 -28.41
CA SER A 118 -6.61 -9.42 -28.05
C SER A 118 -7.43 -8.19 -28.41
N ALA A 119 -8.01 -8.14 -29.61
CA ALA A 119 -8.85 -7.02 -30.02
C ALA A 119 -10.12 -6.90 -29.16
N ARG A 120 -10.83 -8.01 -28.95
CA ARG A 120 -12.02 -8.03 -28.08
C ARG A 120 -11.68 -7.54 -26.67
N ARG A 121 -10.62 -8.09 -26.08
CA ARG A 121 -10.21 -7.77 -24.71
C ARG A 121 -9.69 -6.34 -24.58
N ALA A 122 -8.96 -5.84 -25.56
CA ALA A 122 -8.52 -4.44 -25.60
C ALA A 122 -9.72 -3.49 -25.66
N ASP A 123 -10.71 -3.76 -26.51
CA ASP A 123 -11.89 -2.91 -26.64
C ASP A 123 -12.74 -2.95 -25.35
N GLU A 124 -12.87 -4.11 -24.68
CA GLU A 124 -13.47 -4.22 -23.33
C GLU A 124 -12.75 -3.34 -22.29
N LEU A 125 -11.42 -3.46 -22.21
CA LEU A 125 -10.61 -2.75 -21.23
C LEU A 125 -10.63 -1.23 -21.48
N ILE A 126 -10.60 -0.81 -22.75
CA ILE A 126 -10.71 0.60 -23.14
C ILE A 126 -12.00 1.24 -22.61
N VAL A 127 -13.12 0.50 -22.69
CA VAL A 127 -14.40 0.99 -22.18
C VAL A 127 -14.42 0.97 -20.65
N SER A 128 -14.04 -0.15 -20.03
CA SER A 128 -14.09 -0.32 -18.57
C SER A 128 -13.23 0.68 -17.79
N LEU A 129 -12.13 1.14 -18.40
CA LEU A 129 -11.17 2.07 -17.79
C LEU A 129 -11.31 3.50 -18.34
N ASP A 130 -12.39 3.79 -19.05
CA ASP A 130 -12.68 5.12 -19.61
C ASP A 130 -11.48 5.69 -20.42
N LEU A 131 -10.92 4.85 -21.30
CA LEU A 131 -9.81 5.19 -22.20
C LEU A 131 -10.29 5.50 -23.63
N SER A 132 -11.59 5.38 -23.92
CA SER A 132 -12.17 5.48 -25.26
C SER A 132 -11.77 6.75 -26.02
N SER A 133 -11.80 7.90 -25.35
CA SER A 133 -11.45 9.20 -25.96
C SER A 133 -9.94 9.38 -26.23
N PHE A 134 -9.11 8.47 -25.71
CA PHE A 134 -7.66 8.50 -25.81
C PHE A 134 -7.07 7.29 -26.56
N ALA A 135 -7.91 6.33 -26.98
CA ALA A 135 -7.50 5.07 -27.60
C ALA A 135 -6.57 5.24 -28.82
N THR A 136 -6.73 6.34 -29.57
CA THR A 136 -5.94 6.67 -30.76
C THR A 136 -4.78 7.63 -30.49
N ARG A 137 -4.65 8.15 -29.26
CA ARG A 137 -3.54 9.02 -28.85
C ARG A 137 -2.32 8.20 -28.48
N SER A 138 -1.15 8.82 -28.56
CA SER A 138 0.10 8.19 -28.07
C SER A 138 0.18 8.21 -26.54
N VAL A 139 0.83 7.21 -25.94
CA VAL A 139 0.97 7.08 -24.48
C VAL A 139 1.62 8.32 -23.87
N GLN A 140 2.60 8.94 -24.53
CA GLN A 140 3.23 10.18 -24.06
C GLN A 140 2.27 11.37 -23.93
N GLN A 141 1.16 11.40 -24.69
CA GLN A 141 0.16 12.48 -24.65
C GLN A 141 -0.85 12.33 -23.51
N LEU A 142 -0.79 11.22 -22.76
CA LEU A 142 -1.69 10.97 -21.64
C LEU A 142 -1.25 11.73 -20.38
N SER A 143 -2.23 12.19 -19.60
CA SER A 143 -2.00 12.68 -18.23
C SER A 143 -1.55 11.53 -17.30
N GLY A 144 -1.02 11.85 -16.11
CA GLY A 144 -0.61 10.84 -15.13
C GLY A 144 -1.72 9.83 -14.79
N GLY A 145 -2.92 10.32 -14.49
CA GLY A 145 -4.07 9.45 -14.22
C GLY A 145 -4.52 8.60 -15.43
N GLN A 146 -4.41 9.14 -16.65
CA GLN A 146 -4.68 8.38 -17.88
C GLN A 146 -3.63 7.29 -18.13
N LYS A 147 -2.35 7.58 -17.89
CA LYS A 147 -1.27 6.58 -17.95
C LYS A 147 -1.50 5.48 -16.93
N ARG A 148 -1.94 5.83 -15.71
CA ARG A 148 -2.22 4.84 -14.67
C ARG A 148 -3.35 3.88 -15.04
N ARG A 149 -4.44 4.41 -15.61
CA ARG A 149 -5.54 3.59 -16.12
C ARG A 149 -5.07 2.68 -17.26
N LEU A 150 -4.20 3.15 -18.15
CA LEU A 150 -3.58 2.31 -19.17
C LEU A 150 -2.69 1.22 -18.55
N ASP A 151 -1.85 1.53 -17.55
CA ASP A 151 -1.00 0.52 -16.91
C ASP A 151 -1.84 -0.61 -16.28
N ILE A 152 -2.97 -0.26 -15.65
CA ILE A 152 -3.94 -1.24 -15.14
C ILE A 152 -4.53 -2.06 -16.29
N ALA A 153 -4.93 -1.43 -17.39
CA ALA A 153 -5.43 -2.13 -18.58
C ALA A 153 -4.40 -3.16 -19.09
N LEU A 154 -3.12 -2.78 -19.17
CA LEU A 154 -2.03 -3.66 -19.60
C LEU A 154 -1.83 -4.84 -18.65
N GLY A 155 -1.95 -4.62 -17.34
CA GLY A 155 -1.90 -5.68 -16.32
C GLY A 155 -3.04 -6.70 -16.45
N LEU A 156 -4.17 -6.30 -17.04
CA LEU A 156 -5.39 -7.10 -17.14
C LEU A 156 -5.65 -7.73 -18.52
N MET A 157 -4.77 -7.44 -19.49
CA MET A 157 -4.93 -7.91 -20.87
C MET A 157 -5.09 -9.43 -20.97
N HIS A 158 -4.34 -10.20 -20.17
CA HIS A 158 -4.37 -11.65 -20.17
C HIS A 158 -5.34 -12.25 -19.13
N ALA A 159 -6.24 -11.42 -18.59
CA ALA A 159 -7.26 -11.78 -17.59
C ALA A 159 -6.71 -12.59 -16.38
N PRO A 160 -5.72 -12.05 -15.65
CA PRO A 160 -5.14 -12.76 -14.52
C PRO A 160 -6.13 -12.94 -13.36
N PRO A 161 -6.07 -14.06 -12.62
CA PRO A 161 -6.80 -14.24 -11.37
C PRO A 161 -6.29 -13.36 -10.21
N LEU A 162 -5.08 -12.81 -10.34
CA LEU A 162 -4.42 -11.97 -9.34
C LEU A 162 -3.73 -10.79 -10.00
N ILE A 163 -3.99 -9.58 -9.52
CA ILE A 163 -3.26 -8.37 -9.93
C ILE A 163 -2.57 -7.73 -8.73
N PHE A 164 -1.29 -7.40 -8.91
CA PHE A 164 -0.49 -6.65 -7.96
C PHE A 164 -0.41 -5.18 -8.38
N LEU A 165 -0.74 -4.26 -7.47
CA LEU A 165 -0.68 -2.82 -7.70
C LEU A 165 0.30 -2.18 -6.71
N ASP A 166 1.45 -1.74 -7.20
CA ASP A 166 2.45 -1.06 -6.36
C ASP A 166 2.18 0.44 -6.33
N GLU A 167 1.61 0.93 -5.23
CA GLU A 167 1.16 2.29 -5.01
C GLU A 167 0.33 2.86 -6.19
N PRO A 168 -0.88 2.32 -6.44
CA PRO A 168 -1.70 2.65 -7.61
C PRO A 168 -2.03 4.14 -7.73
N SER A 169 -2.17 4.86 -6.63
CA SER A 169 -2.68 6.23 -6.57
C SER A 169 -1.62 7.30 -6.37
N THR A 170 -0.34 6.93 -6.20
CA THR A 170 0.73 7.87 -5.92
C THR A 170 0.87 8.89 -7.06
N GLY A 171 0.98 10.17 -6.69
CA GLY A 171 1.10 11.28 -7.65
C GLY A 171 -0.20 11.67 -8.37
N LEU A 172 -1.34 11.05 -8.03
CA LEU A 172 -2.65 11.46 -8.54
C LEU A 172 -3.32 12.49 -7.65
N ASP A 173 -3.99 13.45 -8.28
CA ASP A 173 -4.91 14.37 -7.60
C ASP A 173 -6.12 13.61 -7.00
N PRO A 174 -6.84 14.22 -6.03
CA PRO A 174 -7.93 13.54 -5.34
C PRO A 174 -9.02 12.97 -6.25
N GLN A 175 -9.37 13.67 -7.34
CA GLN A 175 -10.41 13.23 -8.26
C GLN A 175 -9.92 12.05 -9.10
N SER A 176 -8.72 12.14 -9.67
CA SER A 176 -8.11 11.03 -10.43
C SER A 176 -7.93 9.78 -9.57
N ARG A 177 -7.59 9.95 -8.29
CA ARG A 177 -7.46 8.86 -7.32
C ARG A 177 -8.80 8.16 -7.06
N ALA A 178 -9.86 8.93 -6.76
CA ALA A 178 -11.18 8.37 -6.54
C ALA A 178 -11.68 7.58 -7.76
N ASN A 179 -11.49 8.14 -8.96
CA ASN A 179 -11.84 7.47 -10.22
C ASN A 179 -11.03 6.17 -10.42
N LEU A 180 -9.73 6.17 -10.09
CA LEU A 180 -8.90 4.96 -10.18
C LEU A 180 -9.44 3.83 -9.29
N TRP A 181 -9.85 4.16 -8.07
CA TRP A 181 -10.41 3.19 -7.14
C TRP A 181 -11.76 2.63 -7.60
N GLU A 182 -12.63 3.48 -8.15
CA GLU A 182 -13.88 3.02 -8.77
C GLU A 182 -13.60 1.95 -9.83
N HIS A 183 -12.63 2.20 -10.72
CA HIS A 183 -12.21 1.22 -11.71
C HIS A 183 -11.65 -0.08 -11.10
N ILE A 184 -10.80 0.01 -10.07
CA ILE A 184 -10.23 -1.19 -9.40
C ILE A 184 -11.34 -2.05 -8.79
N LEU A 185 -12.32 -1.42 -8.15
CA LEU A 185 -13.46 -2.10 -7.52
C LEU A 185 -14.40 -2.72 -8.55
N ASP A 186 -14.68 -2.01 -9.64
CA ASP A 186 -15.49 -2.51 -10.75
C ASP A 186 -14.83 -3.73 -11.40
N LEU A 187 -13.53 -3.65 -11.67
CA LEU A 187 -12.74 -4.75 -12.21
C LEU A 187 -12.80 -5.99 -11.32
N ARG A 188 -12.61 -5.81 -10.01
CA ARG A 188 -12.75 -6.88 -9.02
C ARG A 188 -14.14 -7.51 -9.09
N THR A 189 -15.19 -6.69 -9.09
CA THR A 189 -16.59 -7.15 -9.06
C THR A 189 -16.98 -7.88 -10.35
N GLN A 190 -16.55 -7.38 -11.51
CA GLN A 190 -16.90 -7.94 -12.82
C GLN A 190 -16.13 -9.22 -13.15
N HIS A 191 -14.88 -9.33 -12.70
CA HIS A 191 -13.98 -10.42 -13.11
C HIS A 191 -13.63 -11.40 -11.98
N GLY A 192 -14.00 -11.10 -10.73
CA GLY A 192 -13.60 -11.91 -9.56
C GLY A 192 -12.09 -11.91 -9.34
N THR A 193 -11.37 -10.94 -9.89
CA THR A 193 -9.91 -10.82 -9.79
C THR A 193 -9.53 -10.49 -8.34
N THR A 194 -8.56 -11.23 -7.81
CA THR A 194 -7.94 -10.90 -6.52
C THR A 194 -7.03 -9.69 -6.70
N VAL A 195 -7.15 -8.69 -5.83
CA VAL A 195 -6.35 -7.47 -5.91
C VAL A 195 -5.45 -7.40 -4.69
N PHE A 196 -4.14 -7.31 -4.94
CA PHE A 196 -3.14 -7.12 -3.91
C PHE A 196 -2.41 -5.82 -4.15
N LEU A 197 -2.42 -4.89 -3.21
CA LEU A 197 -1.81 -3.58 -3.42
C LEU A 197 -0.92 -3.12 -2.27
N THR A 198 -0.06 -2.16 -2.57
CA THR A 198 0.68 -1.40 -1.57
C THR A 198 0.14 0.02 -1.52
N THR A 199 0.03 0.57 -0.33
CA THR A 199 -0.27 2.00 -0.16
C THR A 199 0.42 2.53 1.10
N HIS A 200 0.70 3.81 1.10
CA HIS A 200 1.06 4.57 2.29
C HIS A 200 -0.07 5.53 2.68
N TYR A 201 -1.19 5.54 1.95
CA TYR A 201 -2.38 6.32 2.27
C TYR A 201 -3.32 5.49 3.16
N LEU A 202 -3.52 5.97 4.38
CA LEU A 202 -4.36 5.31 5.38
C LEU A 202 -5.82 5.26 4.92
N GLU A 203 -6.31 6.35 4.30
CA GLU A 203 -7.69 6.46 3.85
C GLU A 203 -8.02 5.43 2.77
N GLU A 204 -7.02 5.02 1.97
CA GLU A 204 -7.20 4.02 0.92
C GLU A 204 -7.32 2.62 1.49
N ALA A 205 -6.41 2.26 2.40
CA ALA A 205 -6.46 0.98 3.09
C ALA A 205 -7.74 0.87 3.92
N ASP A 206 -8.14 1.94 4.63
CA ASP A 206 -9.33 1.94 5.48
C ASP A 206 -10.63 1.82 4.69
N ARG A 207 -10.73 2.52 3.55
CA ARG A 207 -11.97 2.60 2.79
C ARG A 207 -12.19 1.42 1.84
N TYR A 208 -11.12 0.90 1.25
CA TYR A 208 -11.23 0.00 0.10
C TYR A 208 -10.71 -1.41 0.36
N ALA A 209 -9.80 -1.61 1.31
CA ALA A 209 -9.25 -2.93 1.60
C ALA A 209 -10.18 -3.74 2.51
N GLU A 210 -10.35 -5.00 2.17
CA GLU A 210 -11.07 -5.97 3.01
C GLU A 210 -10.15 -6.46 4.15
N ARG A 211 -8.85 -6.51 3.87
CA ARG A 211 -7.80 -6.88 4.82
C ARG A 211 -6.58 -5.97 4.64
N VAL A 212 -6.05 -5.52 5.77
CA VAL A 212 -4.91 -4.63 5.85
C VAL A 212 -3.79 -5.34 6.61
N MET A 213 -2.66 -5.49 5.94
CA MET A 213 -1.42 -5.99 6.51
C MET A 213 -0.50 -4.80 6.74
N VAL A 214 -0.36 -4.40 8.00
CA VAL A 214 0.49 -3.28 8.41
C VAL A 214 1.94 -3.75 8.42
N MET A 215 2.80 -3.05 7.67
CA MET A 215 4.22 -3.32 7.53
C MET A 215 5.06 -2.22 8.18
N ASP A 216 6.07 -2.62 8.96
CA ASP A 216 7.15 -1.75 9.41
C ASP A 216 8.48 -2.53 9.36
N LYS A 217 9.55 -1.86 8.92
CA LYS A 217 10.92 -2.41 8.87
C LYS A 217 11.00 -3.83 8.27
N GLY A 218 10.28 -4.07 7.18
CA GLY A 218 10.32 -5.34 6.44
C GLY A 218 9.48 -6.47 7.03
N ARG A 219 8.69 -6.22 8.09
CA ARG A 219 7.86 -7.22 8.78
C ARG A 219 6.38 -6.83 8.75
N ILE A 220 5.50 -7.81 8.76
CA ILE A 220 4.08 -7.59 9.11
C ILE A 220 3.99 -7.46 10.63
N ILE A 221 3.43 -6.34 11.10
CA ILE A 221 3.25 -6.04 12.53
C ILE A 221 1.78 -6.14 12.96
N ALA A 222 0.84 -6.09 12.02
CA ALA A 222 -0.57 -6.39 12.24
C ALA A 222 -1.25 -6.84 10.94
N ASP A 223 -2.29 -7.66 11.06
CA ASP A 223 -2.96 -8.30 9.93
C ASP A 223 -4.42 -8.60 10.28
N ASP A 224 -5.33 -7.72 9.85
CA ASP A 224 -6.77 -7.89 10.02
C ASP A 224 -7.53 -6.91 9.09
N SER A 225 -8.86 -6.91 9.14
CA SER A 225 -9.66 -5.82 8.58
C SER A 225 -9.35 -4.49 9.28
N ALA A 226 -9.47 -3.38 8.55
CA ALA A 226 -9.19 -2.06 9.11
C ALA A 226 -10.06 -1.75 10.36
N THR A 227 -11.31 -2.22 10.36
CA THR A 227 -12.23 -2.08 11.50
C THR A 227 -11.75 -2.86 12.73
N ALA A 228 -11.32 -4.10 12.56
CA ALA A 228 -10.81 -4.92 13.65
C ALA A 228 -9.48 -4.40 14.21
N LEU A 229 -8.57 -3.94 13.34
CA LEU A 229 -7.32 -3.30 13.74
C LEU A 229 -7.57 -2.07 14.61
N LYS A 230 -8.46 -1.18 14.15
CA LYS A 230 -8.89 0.02 14.88
C LYS A 230 -9.46 -0.29 16.27
N ALA A 231 -10.38 -1.26 16.34
CA ALA A 231 -11.02 -1.65 17.59
C ALA A 231 -10.05 -2.30 18.59
N THR A 232 -9.11 -3.11 18.10
CA THR A 232 -8.23 -3.92 18.97
C THR A 232 -6.98 -3.17 19.42
N LEU A 233 -6.46 -2.25 18.60
CA LEU A 233 -5.11 -1.69 18.78
C LEU A 233 -5.06 -0.20 19.13
N ALA A 234 -6.14 0.57 18.90
CA ALA A 234 -6.15 2.01 19.13
C ALA A 234 -7.28 2.48 20.07
N GLY A 235 -8.48 1.91 19.95
CA GLY A 235 -9.65 2.32 20.73
C GLY A 235 -10.17 3.72 20.36
N ASP A 236 -11.43 4.00 20.68
CA ASP A 236 -12.05 5.31 20.45
C ASP A 236 -11.48 6.36 21.40
N VAL A 237 -11.15 7.53 20.85
CA VAL A 237 -10.69 8.67 21.64
C VAL A 237 -11.90 9.47 22.07
N LEU A 238 -12.18 9.45 23.36
CA LEU A 238 -13.19 10.30 23.98
C LEU A 238 -12.53 11.57 24.51
N THR A 239 -13.08 12.72 24.15
CA THR A 239 -12.64 14.03 24.66
C THR A 239 -13.81 14.77 25.28
N PHE A 240 -13.63 15.23 26.52
CA PHE A 240 -14.59 16.04 27.26
C PHE A 240 -13.98 17.39 27.59
N GLY A 241 -14.64 18.47 27.18
CA GLY A 241 -14.28 19.84 27.49
C GLY A 241 -15.11 20.38 28.65
N PHE A 242 -14.49 21.26 29.44
CA PHE A 242 -15.06 21.88 30.63
C PHE A 242 -14.98 23.40 30.54
N ALA A 243 -15.50 24.10 31.56
CA ALA A 243 -15.45 25.56 31.59
C ALA A 243 -14.03 26.10 31.85
N ASP A 244 -13.22 25.35 32.59
CA ASP A 244 -11.84 25.69 32.94
C ASP A 244 -11.03 24.44 33.33
N ALA A 245 -9.72 24.63 33.53
CA ALA A 245 -8.80 23.57 33.92
C ALA A 245 -9.08 22.99 35.32
N ALA A 246 -9.73 23.74 36.22
CA ALA A 246 -10.06 23.25 37.56
C ALA A 246 -11.24 22.27 37.51
N ALA A 247 -12.24 22.55 36.68
CA ALA A 247 -13.34 21.64 36.38
C ALA A 247 -12.83 20.37 35.70
N ALA A 248 -11.92 20.48 34.72
CA ALA A 248 -11.29 19.34 34.06
C ALA A 248 -10.49 18.46 35.04
N ALA A 249 -9.70 19.07 35.93
CA ALA A 249 -8.97 18.35 36.97
C ALA A 249 -9.92 17.63 37.95
N SER A 250 -11.06 18.24 38.27
CA SER A 250 -12.10 17.63 39.13
C SER A 250 -12.85 16.49 38.44
N ALA A 251 -12.97 16.52 37.12
CA ALA A 251 -13.60 15.48 36.31
C ALA A 251 -12.75 14.21 36.17
N ARG A 252 -11.42 14.37 36.09
CA ARG A 252 -10.46 13.26 35.91
C ARG A 252 -10.69 12.06 36.84
N PRO A 253 -10.83 12.19 38.18
CA PRO A 253 -11.07 11.05 39.08
C PRO A 253 -12.47 10.42 38.92
N VAL A 254 -13.45 11.12 38.35
CA VAL A 254 -14.75 10.53 38.00
C VAL A 254 -14.59 9.62 36.79
N VAL A 255 -13.94 10.12 35.74
CA VAL A 255 -13.71 9.36 34.49
C VAL A 255 -12.78 8.17 34.71
N ALA A 256 -11.72 8.32 35.51
CA ALA A 256 -10.78 7.25 35.85
C ALA A 256 -11.41 6.08 36.63
N ARG A 257 -12.61 6.25 37.20
CA ARG A 257 -13.37 5.16 37.85
C ARG A 257 -14.20 4.34 36.86
N LEU A 258 -14.46 4.88 35.67
CA LEU A 258 -15.34 4.28 34.66
C LEU A 258 -14.58 3.48 33.61
N SER A 259 -13.26 3.68 33.51
CA SER A 259 -12.38 2.99 32.57
C SER A 259 -11.01 2.73 33.18
N THR A 260 -10.37 1.64 32.77
CA THR A 260 -8.96 1.36 33.09
C THR A 260 -7.99 2.11 32.19
N ALA A 261 -8.49 2.83 31.18
CA ALA A 261 -7.67 3.64 30.28
C ALA A 261 -7.03 4.83 31.01
N GLU A 262 -5.84 5.21 30.55
CA GLU A 262 -5.17 6.40 31.04
C GLU A 262 -5.96 7.66 30.64
N VAL A 263 -6.26 8.50 31.62
CA VAL A 263 -6.93 9.79 31.41
C VAL A 263 -5.90 10.89 31.37
N THR A 264 -5.73 11.46 30.18
CA THR A 264 -4.86 12.59 29.90
C THR A 264 -5.63 13.89 30.16
N LEU A 265 -4.95 14.86 30.78
CA LEU A 265 -5.48 16.19 31.04
C LEU A 265 -4.73 17.17 30.13
N ASP A 266 -5.48 17.95 29.34
CA ASP A 266 -4.94 18.99 28.47
C ASP A 266 -5.75 20.28 28.66
N GLY A 267 -5.23 21.20 29.46
CA GLY A 267 -5.90 22.46 29.76
C GLY A 267 -7.28 22.27 30.41
N ASP A 268 -8.33 22.70 29.70
CA ASP A 268 -9.74 22.61 30.07
C ASP A 268 -10.42 21.34 29.54
N ALA A 269 -9.66 20.37 29.02
CA ALA A 269 -10.17 19.12 28.49
C ALA A 269 -9.52 17.89 29.12
N ILE A 270 -10.25 16.78 29.12
CA ILE A 270 -9.71 15.44 29.38
C ILE A 270 -9.91 14.57 28.15
N SER A 271 -8.95 13.69 27.88
CA SER A 271 -9.03 12.68 26.83
C SER A 271 -8.65 11.29 27.36
N LEU A 272 -9.26 10.26 26.77
CA LEU A 272 -8.93 8.87 27.03
C LEU A 272 -9.20 8.02 25.78
N ALA A 273 -8.31 7.07 25.50
CA ALA A 273 -8.50 6.07 24.46
C ALA A 273 -9.13 4.81 25.09
N VAL A 274 -10.30 4.42 24.62
CA VAL A 274 -11.08 3.31 25.20
C VAL A 274 -11.66 2.42 24.11
N PRO A 275 -11.76 1.11 24.32
CA PRO A 275 -12.63 0.27 23.50
C PRO A 275 -14.09 0.75 23.61
N ASP A 276 -14.84 0.71 22.51
CA ASP A 276 -16.28 1.02 22.45
C ASP A 276 -16.68 2.38 23.06
N GLY A 277 -15.98 3.45 22.67
CA GLY A 277 -16.21 4.81 23.15
C GLY A 277 -17.64 5.30 22.96
N ASP A 278 -18.32 4.90 21.88
CA ASP A 278 -19.73 5.24 21.65
C ASP A 278 -20.66 4.80 22.79
N ARG A 279 -20.33 3.67 23.44
CA ARG A 279 -21.09 3.18 24.59
C ARG A 279 -20.69 3.87 25.88
N LEU A 280 -19.40 4.20 26.05
CA LEU A 280 -18.88 4.81 27.26
C LEU A 280 -19.20 6.31 27.35
N LEU A 281 -19.22 7.02 26.21
CA LEU A 281 -19.47 8.46 26.14
C LEU A 281 -20.74 8.90 26.90
N PRO A 282 -21.95 8.34 26.65
CA PRO A 282 -23.15 8.76 27.39
C PRO A 282 -23.09 8.42 28.88
N ILE A 283 -22.36 7.37 29.27
CA ILE A 283 -22.16 7.00 30.68
C ILE A 283 -21.31 8.05 31.37
N VAL A 284 -20.17 8.43 30.77
CA VAL A 284 -19.27 9.43 31.34
C VAL A 284 -19.96 10.78 31.51
N VAL A 285 -20.72 11.24 30.51
CA VAL A 285 -21.48 12.50 30.60
C VAL A 285 -22.47 12.47 31.77
N ARG A 286 -23.20 11.38 31.97
CA ARG A 286 -24.17 11.25 33.06
C ARG A 286 -23.51 11.21 34.44
N GLU A 287 -22.38 10.53 34.58
CA GLU A 287 -21.66 10.44 35.85
C GLU A 287 -21.00 11.78 36.22
N LEU A 288 -20.53 12.54 35.23
CA LEU A 288 -20.03 13.90 35.44
C LEU A 288 -21.14 14.87 35.89
N ASP A 289 -22.31 14.79 35.23
CA ASP A 289 -23.49 15.58 35.62
C ASP A 289 -23.97 15.24 37.04
N ALA A 290 -24.01 13.94 37.40
CA ALA A 290 -24.34 13.49 38.75
C ALA A 290 -23.33 13.97 39.81
N ALA A 291 -22.08 14.20 39.43
CA ALA A 291 -21.05 14.79 40.27
C ALA A 291 -21.10 16.33 40.33
N GLY A 292 -22.04 16.97 39.63
CA GLY A 292 -22.18 18.42 39.54
C GLY A 292 -21.16 19.09 38.62
N ILE A 293 -20.52 18.33 37.73
CA ILE A 293 -19.50 18.81 36.80
C ILE A 293 -20.13 18.98 35.42
N SER A 294 -20.27 20.23 34.98
CA SER A 294 -20.85 20.54 33.67
C SER A 294 -19.85 20.29 32.53
N VAL A 295 -20.27 19.47 31.57
CA VAL A 295 -19.51 19.19 30.34
C VAL A 295 -19.95 20.18 29.27
N THR A 296 -19.02 21.02 28.80
CA THR A 296 -19.31 22.01 27.74
C THR A 296 -19.24 21.39 26.34
N ARG A 297 -18.40 20.35 26.18
CA ARG A 297 -18.21 19.62 24.94
C ARG A 297 -17.93 18.15 25.23
N ALA A 298 -18.55 17.25 24.48
CA ALA A 298 -18.21 15.83 24.47
C ALA A 298 -18.08 15.36 23.02
N THR A 299 -16.95 14.75 22.67
CA THR A 299 -16.71 14.19 21.34
C THR A 299 -16.12 12.80 21.46
N GLY A 300 -16.69 11.85 20.73
CA GLY A 300 -16.08 10.55 20.48
C GLY A 300 -15.57 10.53 19.05
N VAL A 301 -14.28 10.22 18.88
CA VAL A 301 -13.64 10.08 17.58
C VAL A 301 -13.17 8.64 17.45
N PRO A 302 -13.69 7.88 16.47
CA PRO A 302 -13.17 6.54 16.18
C PRO A 302 -11.68 6.63 15.81
N PRO A 303 -10.87 5.63 16.17
CA PRO A 303 -9.46 5.65 15.84
C PRO A 303 -9.26 5.54 14.33
N THR A 304 -8.09 5.95 13.88
CA THR A 304 -7.63 5.83 12.51
C THR A 304 -6.62 4.69 12.40
N LEU A 305 -6.27 4.30 11.17
CA LEU A 305 -5.13 3.40 10.96
C LEU A 305 -3.78 4.05 11.34
N ASP A 306 -3.71 5.39 11.45
CA ASP A 306 -2.51 6.07 11.99
C ASP A 306 -2.36 5.79 13.47
N ASP A 307 -3.47 5.83 14.23
CA ASP A 307 -3.48 5.53 15.66
C ASP A 307 -3.09 4.07 15.92
N VAL A 308 -3.54 3.15 15.06
CA VAL A 308 -3.08 1.75 15.07
C VAL A 308 -1.58 1.65 14.85
N PHE A 309 -1.05 2.37 13.85
CA PHE A 309 0.38 2.37 13.57
C PHE A 309 1.21 3.00 14.70
N LEU A 310 0.71 4.08 15.30
CA LEU A 310 1.29 4.74 16.48
C LEU A 310 1.32 3.81 17.69
N ALA A 311 0.23 3.09 17.96
CA ALA A 311 0.16 2.14 19.07
C ALA A 311 1.15 0.98 18.89
N LEU A 312 1.36 0.51 17.66
CA LEU A 312 2.28 -0.60 17.37
C LEU A 312 3.76 -0.18 17.33
N THR A 313 4.05 1.04 16.88
CA THR A 313 5.44 1.46 16.55
C THR A 313 5.97 2.60 17.41
N GLY A 314 5.11 3.29 18.17
CA GLY A 314 5.44 4.48 18.96
C GLY A 314 5.66 5.75 18.14
N ARG A 315 5.35 5.74 16.84
CA ARG A 315 5.46 6.87 15.91
C ARG A 315 4.31 6.84 14.89
N THR A 316 3.92 8.00 14.36
CA THR A 316 2.91 8.05 13.30
C THR A 316 3.47 7.55 11.97
N LEU A 317 2.59 7.19 11.03
CA LEU A 317 3.02 6.75 9.69
C LEU A 317 3.75 7.87 8.94
N ARG A 318 3.34 9.13 9.16
CA ARG A 318 3.94 10.32 8.56
C ARG A 318 5.38 10.53 9.04
N GLU A 319 5.59 10.54 10.36
CA GLU A 319 6.92 10.67 10.97
C GLU A 319 7.85 9.51 10.55
N ALA A 320 7.30 8.30 10.44
CA ALA A 320 8.05 7.13 10.02
C ALA A 320 8.53 7.22 8.56
N GLY A 321 7.78 7.91 7.69
CA GLY A 321 8.19 8.16 6.30
C GLY A 321 9.28 9.22 6.18
N GLU A 322 9.14 10.34 6.90
CA GLU A 322 10.08 11.47 6.86
C GLU A 322 11.47 11.13 7.44
N GLY A 323 11.51 10.32 8.49
CA GLY A 323 12.78 9.89 9.11
C GLY A 323 13.67 9.06 8.20
N THR A 324 13.10 8.39 7.19
CA THR A 324 13.85 7.62 6.19
C THR A 324 14.23 8.42 4.95
N ASP A 325 13.52 9.49 4.61
CA ASP A 325 13.84 10.31 3.44
C ASP A 325 15.16 11.08 3.63
N ALA A 326 15.47 11.51 4.86
CA ALA A 326 16.77 12.13 5.18
C ALA A 326 17.96 11.17 5.04
N GLU A 327 17.78 9.89 5.34
CA GLU A 327 18.82 8.85 5.17
C GLU A 327 18.86 8.29 3.74
N ALA A 328 17.72 8.24 3.05
CA ALA A 328 17.60 7.76 1.67
C ALA A 328 18.07 8.79 0.64
N GLU A 329 17.80 10.09 0.82
CA GLU A 329 18.35 11.16 -0.02
C GLU A 329 19.88 11.22 0.09
N ALA A 330 20.41 11.09 1.32
CA ALA A 330 21.85 11.00 1.55
C ALA A 330 22.48 9.76 0.89
N SER A 331 21.74 8.65 0.76
CA SER A 331 22.22 7.43 0.09
C SER A 331 22.02 7.42 -1.42
N ALA A 332 21.00 8.09 -1.95
CA ALA A 332 20.64 8.11 -3.37
C ALA A 332 21.50 9.09 -4.18
N VAL A 333 21.79 10.27 -3.63
CA VAL A 333 22.72 11.25 -4.22
C VAL A 333 24.12 10.64 -4.35
N ASP A 334 24.48 9.80 -3.38
CA ASP A 334 25.78 9.15 -3.23
C ASP A 334 25.91 7.83 -4.02
N ALA A 335 24.80 7.35 -4.62
CA ALA A 335 24.77 6.23 -5.56
C ALA A 335 24.74 6.71 -7.02
N ALA A 336 24.07 7.85 -7.30
CA ALA A 336 24.05 8.48 -8.62
C ALA A 336 25.40 9.12 -8.99
N THR A 337 26.14 9.67 -8.02
CA THR A 337 27.52 10.14 -8.21
C THR A 337 28.53 8.99 -8.41
N ALA A 338 28.29 7.83 -7.81
CA ALA A 338 29.14 6.65 -8.01
C ALA A 338 28.96 6.04 -9.42
N ALA A 339 27.73 6.00 -9.95
CA ALA A 339 27.44 5.48 -11.29
C ALA A 339 28.00 6.37 -12.41
N SER A 340 27.94 7.70 -12.25
CA SER A 340 28.51 8.66 -13.21
C SER A 340 30.05 8.74 -13.18
N ALA A 341 30.67 8.41 -12.04
CA ALA A 341 32.13 8.31 -11.94
C ALA A 341 32.69 7.03 -12.59
N SER A 342 31.94 5.92 -12.57
CA SER A 342 32.34 4.67 -13.24
C SER A 342 32.25 4.75 -14.78
N GLU A 343 31.26 5.44 -15.34
CA GLU A 343 31.11 5.56 -16.80
C GLU A 343 32.18 6.46 -17.47
N ASN A 344 32.72 7.43 -16.72
CA ASN A 344 33.80 8.31 -17.21
C ASN A 344 35.20 7.68 -17.15
N HIS A 345 35.40 6.58 -16.40
CA HIS A 345 36.69 5.91 -16.33
C HIS A 345 36.85 4.86 -17.45
N GLU A 346 35.79 4.10 -17.78
CA GLU A 346 35.82 3.07 -18.84
C GLU A 346 35.90 3.62 -20.27
N THR A 347 35.45 4.87 -20.51
CA THR A 347 35.53 5.49 -21.84
C THR A 347 36.90 6.11 -22.14
N SER A 348 37.77 6.28 -21.14
CA SER A 348 39.11 6.88 -21.32
C SER A 348 40.21 5.85 -21.64
N ASP A 349 40.05 4.60 -21.20
CA ASP A 349 41.11 3.59 -21.31
C ASP A 349 41.07 2.79 -22.63
N ASN A 350 39.93 2.79 -23.32
CA ASN A 350 39.74 2.01 -24.56
C ASN A 350 40.15 2.73 -25.86
N ARG A 351 40.89 3.85 -25.77
CA ARG A 351 41.42 4.59 -26.94
C ARG A 351 42.93 4.49 -27.13
N ARG A 352 43.66 3.68 -26.36
CA ARG A 352 45.13 3.68 -26.40
C ARG A 352 45.84 2.39 -26.84
N THR A 353 45.14 1.35 -27.26
CA THR A 353 45.79 0.11 -27.72
C THR A 353 45.15 -0.43 -29.00
N GLY A 354 45.66 0.00 -30.15
CA GLY A 354 45.19 -0.54 -31.43
C GLY A 354 45.72 0.12 -32.69
N VAL A 355 47.03 0.40 -32.80
CA VAL A 355 47.72 0.59 -34.10
C VAL A 355 49.13 0.02 -33.98
N LEU A 356 49.56 -0.70 -35.03
CA LEU A 356 50.88 -1.32 -35.32
C LEU A 356 50.94 -2.84 -35.09
N SER A 357 50.55 -3.63 -36.10
CA SER A 357 51.44 -4.20 -37.14
C SER A 357 50.64 -5.09 -38.09
#